data_AF-A0A5C5X9C6-F1
#
_entry.id   AF-A0A5C5X9C6-F1
#
_cell.length_a   1.000
_cell.length_b   1.000
_cell.length_c   1.000
_cell.angle_alpha   90.00
_cell.angle_beta   90.00
_cell.angle_gamma   90.00
#
_symmetry.space_group_name_H-M   'P 1'
#
loop_
_entity.id
_entity.type
_entity.pdbx_description
1 polymer ?
#
loop_
_entity_poly.entity_id
_entity_poly.type
_entity_poly.pdbx_seq_one_letter_code
_entity_poly.pdbx_strand_id
1 'polypeptide(L)'
;MLNKQPHRQQDSRRGFTLVELLVALVVIGILMALIIPTIGGFMGGFRNNAVVNTISQVDAVIQARVDALSNLDVSVEAKKLATLNNSLDEKEAEYLIRKNLYRQALPQRIEDLFGFNGVDNSGGLDDAPVLSTWRNEPDFGNFETTTDDNPRASGKIFLYALLNGSQVRAIPGGKSYSLPVLNLDDLNPNHLGTDTTNDLQFLIDEWNQPLRFYNFPTALVRPGGGTNAINTQDAALLISNLPDGNTLTSDPLDKTNLIQPGISSSNFSLTYAPSNSLTALGFNQANYHTPATYYTPLLVSMGPDGFLGMGESTSTTPVERLGDVTSREQLTDNISNRQQ
;
A
#
# COMPACT_ATOMS: atom_id res chain seq x y z
N MET A 1 67.68 64.11 10.63
CA MET A 1 66.50 63.28 10.34
C MET A 1 66.99 61.93 9.82
N LEU A 2 66.90 60.87 10.63
CA LEU A 2 67.43 59.53 10.34
C LEU A 2 66.44 58.78 9.41
N ASN A 3 66.88 58.43 8.20
CA ASN A 3 66.06 57.69 7.23
C ASN A 3 66.18 56.18 7.50
N LYS A 4 65.11 55.56 7.98
CA LYS A 4 65.02 54.13 8.32
C LYS A 4 64.66 53.36 7.04
N GLN A 5 65.58 52.56 6.51
CA GLN A 5 65.29 51.68 5.37
C GLN A 5 64.46 50.46 5.83
N PRO A 6 63.44 50.03 5.05
CA PRO A 6 62.69 48.83 5.36
C PRO A 6 63.43 47.59 4.88
N HIS A 7 63.70 46.63 5.78
CA HIS A 7 64.11 45.28 5.41
C HIS A 7 62.93 44.53 4.82
N ARG A 8 62.96 44.32 3.50
CA ARG A 8 62.03 43.44 2.78
C ARG A 8 62.50 41.99 3.01
N GLN A 9 61.88 41.28 3.95
CA GLN A 9 62.05 39.84 4.07
C GLN A 9 61.43 39.20 2.82
N GLN A 10 62.27 38.64 1.94
CA GLN A 10 61.82 37.81 0.84
C GLN A 10 61.42 36.45 1.40
N ASP A 11 60.12 36.17 1.45
CA ASP A 11 59.62 34.82 1.65
C ASP A 11 60.09 33.95 0.48
N SER A 12 61.06 33.09 0.74
CA SER A 12 61.49 32.06 -0.19
C SER A 12 60.32 31.11 -0.42
N ARG A 13 59.62 31.28 -1.54
CA ARG A 13 58.64 30.30 -2.03
C ARG A 13 59.40 29.02 -2.37
N ARG A 14 59.48 28.10 -1.40
CA ARG A 14 60.03 26.76 -1.59
C ARG A 14 59.10 26.01 -2.54
N GLY A 15 59.60 25.67 -3.72
CA GLY A 15 58.88 24.81 -4.66
C GLY A 15 58.85 23.38 -4.13
N PHE A 16 57.73 22.69 -4.32
CA PHE A 16 57.60 21.28 -3.97
C PHE A 16 58.61 20.42 -4.73
N THR A 17 59.25 19.48 -4.03
CA THR A 17 60.16 18.52 -4.68
C THR A 17 59.35 17.39 -5.32
N LEU A 18 59.87 16.81 -6.41
CA LEU A 18 59.21 15.69 -7.11
C LEU A 18 58.97 14.51 -6.15
N VAL A 19 59.90 14.28 -5.21
CA VAL A 19 59.81 13.23 -4.19
C VAL A 19 58.62 13.46 -3.25
N GLU A 20 58.39 14.70 -2.81
CA GLU A 20 57.27 15.07 -1.94
C GLU A 20 55.92 14.77 -2.60
N LEU A 21 55.80 15.08 -3.88
CA LEU A 21 54.59 14.82 -4.67
C LEU A 21 54.38 13.32 -4.88
N LEU A 22 55.45 12.55 -5.11
CA LEU A 22 55.38 11.10 -5.26
C LEU A 22 54.95 10.43 -3.95
N VAL A 23 55.54 10.82 -2.82
CA VAL A 23 55.15 10.30 -1.50
C VAL A 23 53.69 10.65 -1.19
N ALA A 24 53.26 11.88 -1.50
CA ALA A 24 51.87 12.29 -1.31
C ALA A 24 50.88 11.45 -2.14
N LEU A 25 51.19 11.18 -3.41
CA LEU A 25 50.36 10.33 -4.27
C LEU A 25 50.27 8.89 -3.77
N VAL A 26 51.38 8.35 -3.25
CA VAL A 26 51.39 7.00 -2.63
C VAL A 26 50.52 6.97 -1.38
N VAL A 27 50.64 7.97 -0.50
CA VAL A 27 49.82 8.04 0.72
C VAL A 27 48.34 8.21 0.38
N ILE A 28 47.98 9.09 -0.56
CA ILE A 28 46.60 9.27 -1.01
C ILE A 28 46.07 7.98 -1.65
N GLY A 29 46.88 7.29 -2.45
CA GLY A 29 46.50 6.00 -3.06
C GLY A 29 46.20 4.92 -2.01
N ILE A 30 47.04 4.81 -0.97
CA ILE A 30 46.82 3.88 0.14
C ILE A 30 45.56 4.27 0.93
N LEU A 31 45.36 5.56 1.23
CA LEU A 31 44.16 6.02 1.94
C LEU A 31 42.88 5.76 1.13
N MET A 32 42.87 6.07 -0.17
CA MET A 32 41.73 5.79 -1.06
C MET A 32 41.39 4.30 -1.11
N ALA A 33 42.40 3.43 -1.19
CA ALA A 33 42.21 1.98 -1.23
C ALA A 33 41.53 1.43 0.04
N LEU A 34 41.77 2.07 1.19
CA LEU A 34 41.13 1.72 2.45
C LEU A 34 39.73 2.33 2.62
N ILE A 35 39.49 3.53 2.08
CA ILE A 35 38.23 4.25 2.24
C ILE A 35 37.12 3.72 1.31
N ILE A 36 37.43 3.42 0.05
CA ILE A 36 36.41 3.05 -0.97
C ILE A 36 35.53 1.86 -0.55
N PRO A 37 36.07 0.74 -0.01
CA PRO A 37 35.24 -0.40 0.41
C PRO A 37 34.28 -0.06 1.55
N THR A 38 34.67 0.84 2.45
CA THR A 38 33.83 1.22 3.60
C THR A 38 32.60 2.01 3.17
N ILE A 39 32.72 2.90 2.18
CA ILE A 39 31.61 3.70 1.66
C ILE A 39 30.52 2.82 1.03
N GLY A 40 30.91 1.74 0.33
CA GLY A 40 29.97 0.81 -0.30
C GLY A 40 29.03 0.11 0.69
N GLY A 41 29.57 -0.33 1.85
CA GLY A 41 28.78 -0.96 2.91
C GLY A 41 27.85 0.01 3.66
N PHE A 42 28.29 1.26 3.86
CA PHE A 42 27.46 2.30 4.47
C PHE A 42 26.26 2.68 3.59
N MET A 43 26.43 2.75 2.26
CA MET A 43 25.37 3.16 1.34
C MET A 43 24.17 2.21 1.34
N GLY A 44 24.39 0.89 1.46
CA GLY A 44 23.31 -0.11 1.49
C GLY A 44 22.40 0.01 2.71
N GLY A 45 22.97 0.25 3.89
CA GLY A 45 22.18 0.48 5.11
C GLY A 45 21.33 1.76 5.05
N PHE A 46 21.84 2.82 4.39
CA PHE A 46 21.07 4.05 4.20
C PHE A 46 19.86 3.86 3.29
N ARG A 47 19.99 3.06 2.22
CA ARG A 47 18.87 2.74 1.32
C ARG A 47 17.74 2.04 2.07
N ASN A 48 18.05 0.95 2.78
CA ASN A 48 17.03 0.21 3.54
C ASN A 48 16.31 1.12 4.55
N ASN A 49 17.07 1.94 5.29
CA ASN A 49 16.49 2.88 6.26
C ASN A 49 15.61 3.95 5.62
N ALA A 50 15.98 4.45 4.44
CA ALA A 50 15.18 5.43 3.72
C ALA A 50 13.84 4.84 3.27
N VAL A 51 13.85 3.64 2.67
CA VAL A 51 12.62 2.94 2.27
C VAL A 51 11.74 2.64 3.47
N VAL A 52 12.34 2.12 4.56
CA VAL A 52 11.67 1.87 5.84
C VAL A 52 10.98 3.12 6.37
N ASN A 53 11.62 4.28 6.33
CA ASN A 53 11.04 5.53 6.79
C ASN A 53 9.81 5.93 5.96
N THR A 54 9.90 5.85 4.63
CA THR A 54 8.76 6.15 3.75
C THR A 54 7.61 5.17 3.96
N ILE A 55 7.90 3.88 4.06
CA ILE A 55 6.89 2.86 4.36
C ILE A 55 6.22 3.17 5.71
N SER A 56 6.98 3.58 6.73
CA SER A 56 6.45 3.89 8.06
C SER A 56 5.56 5.13 8.09
N GLN A 57 5.91 6.16 7.31
CA GLN A 57 5.08 7.36 7.15
C GLN A 57 3.74 7.05 6.47
N VAL A 58 3.79 6.24 5.42
CA VAL A 58 2.59 5.77 4.71
C VAL A 58 1.76 4.86 5.63
N ASP A 59 2.41 3.97 6.38
CA ASP A 59 1.75 3.07 7.31
C ASP A 59 1.01 3.79 8.43
N ALA A 60 1.56 4.90 8.95
CA ALA A 60 0.87 5.71 9.95
C ALA A 60 -0.50 6.19 9.44
N VAL A 61 -0.61 6.57 8.16
CA VAL A 61 -1.88 6.96 7.54
C VAL A 61 -2.78 5.75 7.28
N ILE A 62 -2.20 4.61 6.87
CA ILE A 62 -2.95 3.34 6.74
C ILE A 62 -3.60 3.00 8.08
N GLN A 63 -2.83 2.94 9.17
CA GLN A 63 -3.35 2.62 10.50
C GLN A 63 -4.40 3.63 10.94
N ALA A 64 -4.16 4.94 10.74
CA ALA A 64 -5.13 5.96 11.09
C ALA A 64 -6.46 5.79 10.33
N ARG A 65 -6.43 5.35 9.06
CA ARG A 65 -7.64 5.00 8.29
C ARG A 65 -8.32 3.75 8.83
N VAL A 66 -7.57 2.69 9.10
CA VAL A 66 -8.10 1.44 9.69
C VAL A 66 -8.78 1.72 11.04
N ASP A 67 -8.16 2.54 11.88
CA ASP A 67 -8.69 2.95 13.17
C ASP A 67 -9.92 3.85 13.04
N ALA A 68 -9.91 4.81 12.10
CA ALA A 68 -11.08 5.63 11.82
C ALA A 68 -12.28 4.76 11.43
N LEU A 69 -12.06 3.77 10.55
CA LEU A 69 -13.09 2.83 10.08
C LEU A 69 -13.61 1.89 11.17
N SER A 70 -12.72 1.33 11.99
CA SER A 70 -13.10 0.40 13.04
C SER A 70 -14.00 1.06 14.09
N ASN A 71 -13.77 2.35 14.36
CA ASN A 71 -14.53 3.15 15.30
C ASN A 71 -15.82 3.77 14.73
N LEU A 72 -16.15 3.56 13.46
CA LEU A 72 -17.38 4.08 12.88
C LEU A 72 -18.62 3.39 13.46
N ASP A 73 -19.60 4.20 13.87
CA ASP A 73 -20.98 3.76 14.05
C ASP A 73 -21.67 3.76 12.69
N VAL A 74 -21.94 2.54 12.19
CA VAL A 74 -22.60 2.28 10.92
C VAL A 74 -23.97 1.63 11.10
N SER A 75 -24.52 1.58 12.31
CA SER A 75 -25.75 0.84 12.60
C SER A 75 -26.96 1.39 11.83
N VAL A 76 -26.98 2.71 11.56
CA VAL A 76 -28.06 3.33 10.77
C VAL A 76 -27.98 2.88 9.31
N GLU A 77 -26.79 2.86 8.73
CA GLU A 77 -26.54 2.38 7.37
C GLU A 77 -26.80 0.89 7.26
N ALA A 78 -26.44 0.09 8.26
CA ALA A 78 -26.70 -1.35 8.33
C ALA A 78 -28.20 -1.66 8.29
N LYS A 79 -29.00 -0.95 9.11
CA LYS A 79 -30.47 -1.06 9.06
C LYS A 79 -31.02 -0.73 7.69
N LYS A 80 -30.56 0.37 7.09
CA LYS A 80 -30.98 0.75 5.73
C LYS A 80 -30.64 -0.36 4.74
N LEU A 81 -29.41 -0.87 4.76
CA LEU A 81 -28.99 -1.93 3.85
C LEU A 81 -29.80 -3.22 4.04
N ALA A 82 -30.07 -3.63 5.28
CA ALA A 82 -30.94 -4.77 5.59
C ALA A 82 -32.37 -4.58 5.05
N THR A 83 -32.92 -3.35 5.07
CA THR A 83 -34.24 -3.10 4.44
C THR A 83 -34.23 -3.17 2.92
N LEU A 84 -33.07 -3.01 2.27
CA LEU A 84 -32.94 -3.11 0.81
C LEU A 84 -32.88 -4.57 0.34
N ASN A 85 -32.64 -5.52 1.23
CA ASN A 85 -32.59 -6.94 0.94
C ASN A 85 -33.15 -7.77 2.11
N ASN A 86 -34.31 -8.38 1.89
CA ASN A 86 -35.03 -9.16 2.91
C ASN A 86 -34.28 -10.39 3.45
N SER A 87 -33.15 -10.78 2.85
CA SER A 87 -32.32 -11.90 3.27
C SER A 87 -31.10 -11.48 4.10
N LEU A 88 -30.81 -10.17 4.23
CA LEU A 88 -29.70 -9.66 5.04
C LEU A 88 -30.16 -9.37 6.47
N ASP A 89 -29.51 -9.98 7.46
CA ASP A 89 -29.63 -9.52 8.84
C ASP A 89 -28.90 -8.17 9.04
N GLU A 90 -29.31 -7.40 10.05
CA GLU A 90 -28.68 -6.12 10.38
C GLU A 90 -27.18 -6.27 10.66
N LYS A 91 -26.78 -7.35 11.35
CA LYS A 91 -25.36 -7.60 11.64
C LYS A 91 -24.56 -7.97 10.40
N GLU A 92 -25.14 -8.78 9.52
CA GLU A 92 -24.50 -9.13 8.24
C GLU A 92 -24.33 -7.88 7.37
N ALA A 93 -25.35 -7.03 7.30
CA ALA A 93 -25.32 -5.76 6.61
C ALA A 93 -24.24 -4.82 7.19
N GLU A 94 -24.09 -4.76 8.52
CA GLU A 94 -23.02 -3.99 9.16
C GLU A 94 -21.63 -4.46 8.70
N TYR A 95 -21.37 -5.76 8.71
CA TYR A 95 -20.06 -6.25 8.29
C TYR A 95 -19.78 -6.03 6.81
N LEU A 96 -20.79 -6.22 5.94
CA LEU A 96 -20.68 -5.92 4.51
C LEU A 96 -20.36 -4.45 4.27
N ILE A 97 -21.00 -3.54 5.01
CA ILE A 97 -20.69 -2.11 4.97
C ILE A 97 -19.26 -1.85 5.38
N ARG A 98 -18.81 -2.40 6.52
CA ARG A 98 -17.43 -2.22 6.99
C ARG A 98 -16.41 -2.71 5.97
N LYS A 99 -16.68 -3.85 5.32
CA LYS A 99 -15.84 -4.38 4.23
C LYS A 99 -15.80 -3.47 3.02
N ASN A 100 -16.94 -2.93 2.62
CA ASN A 100 -17.01 -2.02 1.50
C ASN A 100 -16.27 -0.70 1.79
N LEU A 101 -16.52 -0.11 2.96
CA LEU A 101 -15.83 1.08 3.43
C LEU A 101 -14.31 0.89 3.50
N TYR A 102 -13.86 -0.29 3.95
CA TYR A 102 -12.44 -0.62 3.99
C TYR A 102 -11.82 -0.66 2.59
N ARG A 103 -12.48 -1.30 1.62
CA ARG A 103 -12.03 -1.32 0.21
C ARG A 103 -11.93 0.10 -0.37
N GLN A 104 -12.91 0.96 -0.09
CA GLN A 104 -12.88 2.35 -0.55
C GLN A 104 -11.77 3.18 0.11
N ALA A 105 -11.50 2.95 1.39
CA ALA A 105 -10.50 3.71 2.15
C ALA A 105 -9.06 3.30 1.79
N LEU A 106 -8.87 2.03 1.44
CA LEU A 106 -7.59 1.41 1.10
C LEU A 106 -7.73 0.61 -0.20
N PRO A 107 -7.93 1.30 -1.34
CA PRO A 107 -8.15 0.63 -2.62
C PRO A 107 -6.85 0.01 -3.11
N GLN A 108 -6.95 -1.24 -3.58
CA GLN A 108 -5.88 -1.93 -4.29
C GLN A 108 -6.11 -1.89 -5.80
N ARG A 109 -7.37 -1.83 -6.23
CA ARG A 109 -7.79 -1.71 -7.62
C ARG A 109 -8.90 -0.67 -7.79
N ILE A 110 -9.17 -0.29 -9.03
CA ILE A 110 -10.23 0.68 -9.34
C ILE A 110 -11.62 0.16 -8.95
N GLU A 111 -11.83 -1.16 -9.02
CA GLU A 111 -13.09 -1.79 -8.62
C GLU A 111 -13.36 -1.73 -7.12
N ASP A 112 -12.36 -1.42 -6.30
CA ASP A 112 -12.52 -1.19 -4.86
C ASP A 112 -13.22 0.13 -4.55
N LEU A 113 -13.34 1.01 -5.54
CA LEU A 113 -14.01 2.31 -5.44
C LEU A 113 -15.47 2.26 -5.90
N PHE A 114 -15.85 1.24 -6.67
CA PHE A 114 -17.17 1.07 -7.28
C PHE A 114 -18.21 0.49 -6.32
N GLY A 115 -18.15 0.83 -5.03
CA GLY A 115 -19.19 0.45 -4.07
C GLY A 115 -19.48 -1.05 -4.00
N PHE A 116 -20.75 -1.42 -3.85
CA PHE A 116 -21.22 -2.79 -3.66
C PHE A 116 -21.29 -3.60 -4.95
N ASN A 117 -21.59 -2.99 -6.09
CA ASN A 117 -21.75 -3.71 -7.37
C ASN A 117 -20.42 -3.97 -8.10
N GLY A 118 -19.34 -3.28 -7.72
CA GLY A 118 -18.04 -3.40 -8.39
C GLY A 118 -18.07 -2.94 -9.84
N VAL A 119 -19.05 -2.10 -10.22
CA VAL A 119 -19.19 -1.56 -11.58
C VAL A 119 -19.32 -0.05 -11.50
N ASP A 120 -18.54 0.64 -12.33
CA ASP A 120 -18.57 2.08 -12.45
C ASP A 120 -19.92 2.58 -12.98
N ASN A 121 -20.80 3.01 -12.08
CA ASN A 121 -22.15 3.45 -12.41
C ASN A 121 -22.27 4.97 -12.29
N SER A 122 -21.43 5.71 -13.03
CA SER A 122 -21.39 7.19 -13.07
C SER A 122 -22.73 7.88 -12.78
N GLY A 123 -22.90 8.38 -11.55
CA GLY A 123 -24.10 9.15 -11.15
C GLY A 123 -25.36 8.29 -10.91
N GLY A 124 -25.19 6.98 -10.81
CA GLY A 124 -26.19 5.99 -10.46
C GLY A 124 -26.40 5.89 -8.95
N LEU A 125 -27.11 4.83 -8.54
CA LEU A 125 -27.47 4.64 -7.14
C LEU A 125 -26.22 4.43 -6.30
N ASP A 126 -25.32 3.54 -6.70
CA ASP A 126 -24.11 3.15 -5.95
C ASP A 126 -22.88 3.79 -6.55
N ASP A 127 -22.21 4.66 -5.80
CA ASP A 127 -20.84 5.14 -6.01
C ASP A 127 -20.33 5.77 -4.70
N ALA A 128 -19.07 5.47 -4.34
CA ALA A 128 -18.39 6.00 -3.16
C ALA A 128 -18.07 7.50 -3.27
N PRO A 129 -17.92 8.26 -2.16
CA PRO A 129 -17.52 9.66 -2.21
C PRO A 129 -16.12 9.81 -2.81
N VAL A 130 -15.23 8.85 -2.51
CA VAL A 130 -13.89 8.75 -3.09
C VAL A 130 -13.98 8.73 -4.62
N LEU A 131 -14.73 7.77 -5.18
CA LEU A 131 -14.93 7.66 -6.62
C LEU A 131 -15.53 8.94 -7.23
N SER A 132 -16.56 9.50 -6.61
CA SER A 132 -17.21 10.72 -7.10
C SER A 132 -16.29 11.94 -7.09
N THR A 133 -15.37 12.02 -6.11
CA THR A 133 -14.34 13.05 -6.05
C THR A 133 -13.37 12.85 -7.20
N TRP A 134 -12.94 11.60 -7.39
CA TRP A 134 -11.95 11.26 -8.40
C TRP A 134 -12.48 11.41 -9.82
N ARG A 135 -13.77 11.19 -10.09
CA ARG A 135 -14.34 11.44 -11.43
C ARG A 135 -14.09 12.85 -11.95
N ASN A 136 -13.98 13.83 -11.06
CA ASN A 136 -13.75 15.22 -11.45
C ASN A 136 -12.28 15.53 -11.69
N GLU A 137 -11.40 14.55 -11.47
CA GLU A 137 -9.97 14.71 -11.59
C GLU A 137 -9.53 14.44 -13.03
N PRO A 138 -8.63 15.26 -13.58
CA PRO A 138 -8.28 15.21 -15.00
C PRO A 138 -7.83 13.82 -15.48
N ASP A 139 -7.23 13.06 -14.57
CA ASP A 139 -6.55 11.80 -14.88
C ASP A 139 -7.32 10.55 -14.41
N PHE A 140 -8.57 10.68 -14.00
CA PHE A 140 -9.34 9.52 -13.52
C PHE A 140 -9.50 8.43 -14.59
N GLY A 141 -9.81 8.83 -15.84
CA GLY A 141 -9.88 7.91 -16.98
C GLY A 141 -8.52 7.33 -17.40
N ASN A 142 -7.42 7.85 -16.83
CA ASN A 142 -6.08 7.38 -17.07
C ASN A 142 -5.63 6.33 -16.03
N PHE A 143 -6.45 6.00 -15.02
CA PHE A 143 -6.20 4.82 -14.20
C PHE A 143 -6.36 3.58 -15.07
N GLU A 144 -5.35 2.71 -15.06
CA GLU A 144 -5.39 1.48 -15.83
C GLU A 144 -6.47 0.56 -15.27
N THR A 145 -7.56 0.41 -16.01
CA THR A 145 -8.56 -0.63 -15.75
C THR A 145 -7.91 -1.98 -16.04
N THR A 146 -7.58 -2.74 -15.00
CA THR A 146 -7.19 -4.16 -15.07
C THR A 146 -6.15 -4.50 -16.14
N THR A 147 -5.07 -3.73 -16.29
CA THR A 147 -3.88 -4.31 -16.91
C THR A 147 -3.32 -5.32 -15.91
N ASP A 148 -3.53 -6.60 -16.24
CA ASP A 148 -3.04 -7.72 -15.45
C ASP A 148 -1.55 -7.51 -15.15
N ASP A 149 -1.16 -7.80 -13.91
CA ASP A 149 0.22 -7.72 -13.46
C ASP A 149 0.94 -6.37 -13.65
N ASN A 150 0.21 -5.24 -13.74
CA ASN A 150 0.88 -3.94 -13.75
C ASN A 150 1.45 -3.59 -12.35
N PRO A 151 2.78 -3.52 -12.21
CA PRO A 151 3.45 -3.30 -10.94
C PRO A 151 3.16 -1.94 -10.29
N ARG A 152 2.73 -0.95 -11.08
CA ARG A 152 2.49 0.44 -10.67
C ARG A 152 1.03 0.71 -10.37
N ALA A 153 0.12 -0.09 -10.93
CA ALA A 153 -1.30 0.23 -10.93
C ALA A 153 -1.88 0.34 -9.51
N SER A 154 -1.58 -0.64 -8.64
CA SER A 154 -2.01 -0.61 -7.23
C SER A 154 -1.38 0.54 -6.45
N GLY A 155 -0.08 0.79 -6.66
CA GLY A 155 0.64 1.89 -6.00
C GLY A 155 0.08 3.27 -6.36
N LYS A 156 -0.28 3.50 -7.64
CA LYS A 156 -0.90 4.74 -8.11
C LYS A 156 -2.25 4.97 -7.43
N ILE A 157 -3.15 3.99 -7.51
CA ILE A 157 -4.52 4.13 -6.96
C ILE A 157 -4.50 4.30 -5.45
N PHE A 158 -3.63 3.54 -4.79
CA PHE A 158 -3.46 3.61 -3.35
C PHE A 158 -2.91 4.97 -2.89
N LEU A 159 -1.79 5.44 -3.48
CA LEU A 159 -1.20 6.73 -3.12
C LEU A 159 -2.20 7.86 -3.37
N TYR A 160 -2.85 7.84 -4.52
CA TYR A 160 -3.86 8.83 -4.87
C TYR A 160 -5.02 8.85 -3.86
N ALA A 161 -5.47 7.68 -3.40
CA ALA A 161 -6.48 7.57 -2.36
C ALA A 161 -6.03 8.15 -1.02
N LEU A 162 -4.76 7.98 -0.67
CA LEU A 162 -4.21 8.57 0.56
C LEU A 162 -4.16 10.10 0.49
N LEU A 163 -3.84 10.67 -0.66
CA LEU A 163 -3.74 12.12 -0.86
C LEU A 163 -5.11 12.79 -0.95
N ASN A 164 -6.03 12.25 -1.76
CA ASN A 164 -7.28 12.92 -2.13
C ASN A 164 -8.54 12.29 -1.52
N GLY A 165 -8.48 11.04 -1.10
CA GLY A 165 -9.62 10.28 -0.54
C GLY A 165 -9.96 10.64 0.90
N SER A 166 -10.41 11.87 1.14
CA SER A 166 -10.70 12.37 2.50
C SER A 166 -12.02 11.87 3.11
N GLN A 167 -12.88 11.19 2.34
CA GLN A 167 -14.17 10.71 2.82
C GLN A 167 -14.62 9.41 2.15
N VAL A 168 -15.31 8.55 2.89
CA VAL A 168 -15.98 7.33 2.40
C VAL A 168 -17.46 7.30 2.78
N ARG A 169 -18.27 6.51 2.07
CA ARG A 169 -19.70 6.37 2.33
C ARG A 169 -20.13 4.94 2.04
N ALA A 170 -20.93 4.41 2.95
CA ALA A 170 -21.37 3.02 2.91
C ALA A 170 -22.43 2.77 1.85
N ILE A 171 -23.45 3.65 1.81
CA ILE A 171 -24.63 3.47 0.96
C ILE A 171 -25.04 4.80 0.34
N PRO A 172 -25.78 4.75 -0.77
CA PRO A 172 -26.32 5.94 -1.45
C PRO A 172 -27.16 6.80 -0.50
N GLY A 173 -26.89 8.11 -0.44
CA GLY A 173 -27.58 9.01 0.49
C GLY A 173 -27.34 8.73 2.00
N GLY A 174 -26.42 7.81 2.33
CA GLY A 174 -25.96 7.53 3.70
C GLY A 174 -25.01 8.59 4.24
N LYS A 175 -24.56 8.44 5.49
CA LYS A 175 -23.58 9.34 6.11
C LYS A 175 -22.22 9.24 5.42
N SER A 176 -21.56 10.38 5.19
CA SER A 176 -20.14 10.44 4.82
C SER A 176 -19.28 10.35 6.08
N TYR A 177 -18.18 9.61 5.99
CA TYR A 177 -17.21 9.43 7.06
C TYR A 177 -15.86 10.01 6.63
N SER A 178 -15.28 10.86 7.46
CA SER A 178 -13.97 11.46 7.20
C SER A 178 -12.84 10.45 7.39
N LEU A 179 -11.83 10.54 6.54
CA LEU A 179 -10.62 9.74 6.60
C LEU A 179 -9.38 10.64 6.72
N PRO A 180 -8.35 10.19 7.45
CA PRO A 180 -7.03 10.80 7.40
C PRO A 180 -6.48 10.83 5.97
N VAL A 181 -5.78 11.92 5.63
CA VAL A 181 -5.07 12.08 4.36
C VAL A 181 -3.56 12.14 4.60
N LEU A 182 -2.80 11.70 3.63
CA LEU A 182 -1.34 11.81 3.59
C LEU A 182 -0.96 13.19 3.05
N ASN A 183 0.04 13.83 3.63
CA ASN A 183 0.65 15.00 3.02
C ASN A 183 1.86 14.56 2.21
N LEU A 184 1.93 14.98 0.94
CA LEU A 184 3.02 14.58 0.06
C LEU A 184 4.39 15.10 0.53
N ASP A 185 4.40 16.27 1.18
CA ASP A 185 5.60 16.91 1.73
C ASP A 185 6.25 16.10 2.85
N ASP A 186 5.51 15.17 3.47
CA ASP A 186 6.04 14.29 4.51
C ASP A 186 6.90 13.17 3.90
N LEU A 187 6.71 12.84 2.63
CA LEU A 187 7.41 11.74 1.95
C LEU A 187 8.75 12.18 1.38
N ASN A 188 9.67 11.22 1.25
CA ASN A 188 10.92 11.43 0.51
C ASN A 188 10.59 11.67 -0.98
N PRO A 189 10.97 12.82 -1.57
CA PRO A 189 10.69 13.10 -2.98
C PRO A 189 11.34 12.09 -3.93
N ASN A 190 12.44 11.45 -3.53
CA ASN A 190 13.10 10.41 -4.34
C ASN A 190 12.30 9.10 -4.37
N HIS A 191 11.33 8.93 -3.49
CA HIS A 191 10.44 7.75 -3.45
C HIS A 191 9.13 7.99 -4.19
N LEU A 192 9.05 9.04 -5.00
CA LEU A 192 7.91 9.34 -5.85
C LEU A 192 8.29 9.08 -7.30
N GLY A 193 7.74 8.01 -7.87
CA GLY A 193 7.71 7.77 -9.30
C GLY A 193 6.56 8.52 -9.95
N THR A 194 6.74 9.01 -11.17
CA THR A 194 5.65 9.58 -11.99
C THR A 194 5.56 8.77 -13.27
N ASP A 195 4.35 8.44 -13.70
CA ASP A 195 4.16 7.78 -14.99
C ASP A 195 4.17 8.80 -16.12
N THR A 196 4.97 8.53 -17.14
CA THR A 196 5.12 9.40 -18.31
C THR A 196 3.85 9.52 -19.17
N THR A 197 2.85 8.67 -18.93
CA THR A 197 1.64 8.56 -19.77
C THR A 197 0.48 9.37 -19.20
N ASN A 198 0.41 9.52 -17.88
CA ASN A 198 -0.75 10.10 -17.20
C ASN A 198 -0.42 10.99 -16.00
N ASP A 199 0.87 11.32 -15.80
CA ASP A 199 1.38 12.17 -14.71
C ASP A 199 0.96 11.73 -13.28
N LEU A 200 0.43 10.51 -13.13
CA LEU A 200 0.08 9.96 -11.83
C LEU A 200 1.33 9.51 -11.09
N GLN A 201 1.37 9.89 -9.81
CA GLN A 201 2.44 9.53 -8.90
C GLN A 201 2.19 8.16 -8.26
N PHE A 202 3.27 7.44 -7.98
CA PHE A 202 3.26 6.20 -7.21
C PHE A 202 4.52 6.10 -6.36
N LEU A 203 4.48 5.28 -5.32
CA LEU A 203 5.62 5.07 -4.44
C LEU A 203 6.65 4.14 -5.09
N ILE A 204 7.92 4.54 -5.05
CA ILE A 204 9.06 3.71 -5.44
C ILE A 204 10.03 3.55 -4.27
N ASP A 205 10.80 2.46 -4.29
CA ASP A 205 11.87 2.22 -3.33
C ASP A 205 13.23 2.74 -3.84
N GLU A 206 14.28 2.52 -3.05
CA GLU A 206 15.66 2.93 -3.35
C GLU A 206 16.30 2.16 -4.52
N TRP A 207 15.62 1.14 -5.05
CA TRP A 207 16.01 0.39 -6.24
C TRP A 207 15.14 0.74 -7.45
N ASN A 208 14.38 1.83 -7.36
CA ASN A 208 13.44 2.32 -8.36
C ASN A 208 12.35 1.29 -8.71
N GLN A 209 12.04 0.36 -7.81
CA GLN A 209 10.92 -0.55 -7.98
C GLN A 209 9.66 0.06 -7.35
N PRO A 210 8.49 -0.07 -7.99
CA PRO A 210 7.24 0.38 -7.38
C PRO A 210 6.93 -0.43 -6.12
N LEU A 211 6.46 0.23 -5.07
CA LEU A 211 5.94 -0.47 -3.90
C LEU A 211 4.60 -1.15 -4.25
N ARG A 212 4.36 -2.32 -3.67
CA ARG A 212 3.11 -3.07 -3.82
C ARG A 212 2.23 -2.89 -2.61
N PHE A 213 0.98 -2.53 -2.86
CA PHE A 213 -0.04 -2.45 -1.83
C PHE A 213 -1.02 -3.62 -1.93
N TYR A 214 -1.21 -4.32 -0.81
CA TYR A 214 -2.20 -5.37 -0.65
C TYR A 214 -3.18 -4.99 0.45
N ASN A 215 -4.45 -4.84 0.12
CA ASN A 215 -5.49 -4.49 1.08
C ASN A 215 -5.87 -5.69 1.98
N PHE A 216 -5.86 -6.90 1.41
CA PHE A 216 -6.21 -8.15 2.06
C PHE A 216 -5.24 -9.29 1.64
N PRO A 217 -3.99 -9.33 2.14
CA PRO A 217 -3.03 -10.36 1.74
C PRO A 217 -3.32 -11.74 2.40
N THR A 218 -4.54 -12.26 2.29
CA THR A 218 -4.96 -13.49 2.97
C THR A 218 -4.27 -14.74 2.43
N ALA A 219 -3.73 -14.71 1.20
CA ALA A 219 -3.00 -15.85 0.64
C ALA A 219 -1.63 -16.04 1.31
N LEU A 220 -1.06 -15.00 1.97
CA LEU A 220 0.13 -15.18 2.82
C LEU A 220 -0.14 -16.11 4.00
N VAL A 221 -1.33 -16.03 4.60
CA VAL A 221 -1.73 -16.83 5.77
C VAL A 221 -2.32 -18.18 5.34
N ARG A 222 -3.03 -18.19 4.20
CA ARG A 222 -3.67 -19.38 3.63
C ARG A 222 -3.29 -19.51 2.15
N PRO A 223 -2.08 -20.02 1.84
CA PRO A 223 -1.59 -20.13 0.47
C PRO A 223 -2.56 -20.91 -0.42
N GLY A 224 -2.79 -20.46 -1.65
CA GLY A 224 -3.74 -21.07 -2.57
C GLY A 224 -5.24 -20.89 -2.24
N GLY A 225 -5.60 -20.18 -1.16
CA GLY A 225 -6.98 -19.75 -0.88
C GLY A 225 -7.77 -20.59 0.13
N GLY A 226 -9.09 -20.37 0.18
CA GLY A 226 -9.98 -20.73 1.31
C GLY A 226 -10.04 -22.19 1.75
N THR A 227 -9.74 -23.14 0.88
CA THR A 227 -9.79 -24.57 1.21
C THR A 227 -8.50 -25.10 1.81
N ASN A 228 -7.42 -24.33 1.75
CA ASN A 228 -6.09 -24.77 2.18
C ASN A 228 -5.88 -24.55 3.68
N ALA A 229 -4.92 -25.29 4.23
CA ALA A 229 -4.52 -25.12 5.62
C ALA A 229 -3.79 -23.78 5.80
N ILE A 230 -3.87 -23.23 7.02
CA ILE A 230 -3.08 -22.06 7.39
C ILE A 230 -1.60 -22.45 7.38
N ASN A 231 -0.78 -21.64 6.71
CA ASN A 231 0.66 -21.73 6.70
C ASN A 231 1.24 -20.33 6.90
N THR A 232 1.88 -20.10 8.03
CA THR A 232 2.43 -18.78 8.39
C THR A 232 3.91 -18.63 8.08
N GLN A 233 4.56 -19.65 7.53
CA GLN A 233 6.02 -19.62 7.41
C GLN A 233 6.51 -18.52 6.47
N ASP A 234 5.73 -18.20 5.43
CA ASP A 234 6.06 -17.13 4.49
C ASP A 234 5.49 -15.79 4.97
N ALA A 235 4.27 -15.78 5.52
CA ALA A 235 3.70 -14.59 6.17
C ALA A 235 4.63 -14.01 7.25
N ALA A 236 5.31 -14.87 8.03
CA ALA A 236 6.22 -14.45 9.10
C ALA A 236 7.47 -13.71 8.58
N LEU A 237 7.81 -13.84 7.30
CA LEU A 237 8.90 -13.06 6.69
C LEU A 237 8.51 -11.60 6.51
N LEU A 238 7.24 -11.34 6.21
CA LEU A 238 6.72 -10.00 5.93
C LEU A 238 5.92 -9.40 7.09
N ILE A 239 5.51 -10.20 8.08
CA ILE A 239 4.68 -9.79 9.21
C ILE A 239 5.30 -10.37 10.48
N SER A 240 6.06 -9.55 11.21
CA SER A 240 6.81 -9.99 12.41
C SER A 240 5.87 -10.38 13.56
N ASN A 241 4.75 -9.66 13.70
CA ASN A 241 3.80 -9.79 14.81
C ASN A 241 2.52 -10.54 14.40
N LEU A 242 2.65 -11.71 13.77
CA LEU A 242 1.50 -12.54 13.46
C LEU A 242 0.81 -13.03 14.75
N PRO A 243 -0.53 -12.98 14.81
CA PRO A 243 -1.25 -13.41 16.00
C PRO A 243 -1.40 -14.95 16.01
N ASP A 244 -1.76 -15.51 17.18
CA ASP A 244 -1.78 -16.96 17.39
C ASP A 244 -2.85 -17.71 16.56
N GLY A 245 -2.70 -19.04 16.44
CA GLY A 245 -3.45 -19.91 15.53
C GLY A 245 -4.98 -19.68 15.44
N ASN A 246 -5.67 -19.47 16.56
CA ASN A 246 -7.13 -19.28 16.56
C ASN A 246 -7.56 -17.93 15.96
N THR A 247 -6.71 -16.90 16.05
CA THR A 247 -6.98 -15.60 15.44
C THR A 247 -6.67 -15.59 13.95
N LEU A 248 -5.76 -16.46 13.48
CA LEU A 248 -5.45 -16.59 12.06
C LEU A 248 -6.60 -17.17 11.23
N THR A 249 -7.51 -17.92 11.88
CA THR A 249 -8.76 -18.43 11.29
C THR A 249 -9.92 -17.44 11.36
N SER A 250 -9.67 -16.17 11.68
CA SER A 250 -10.71 -15.16 11.84
C SER A 250 -10.41 -13.93 11.02
N ASP A 251 -11.46 -13.38 10.41
CA ASP A 251 -11.40 -12.08 9.77
C ASP A 251 -11.36 -10.96 10.84
N PRO A 252 -10.41 -10.02 10.81
CA PRO A 252 -10.35 -8.92 11.77
C PRO A 252 -11.58 -8.01 11.77
N LEU A 253 -12.24 -7.84 10.62
CA LEU A 253 -13.46 -7.04 10.47
C LEU A 253 -14.75 -7.86 10.67
N ASP A 254 -14.68 -9.19 10.68
CA ASP A 254 -15.78 -10.09 11.03
C ASP A 254 -15.30 -11.20 11.97
N LYS A 255 -15.10 -10.83 13.24
CA LYS A 255 -14.61 -11.74 14.29
C LYS A 255 -15.57 -12.88 14.59
N THR A 256 -16.83 -12.72 14.20
CA THR A 256 -17.90 -13.70 14.44
C THR A 256 -18.09 -14.68 13.31
N ASN A 257 -17.38 -14.49 12.18
CA ASN A 257 -17.55 -15.25 10.94
C ASN A 257 -19.03 -15.31 10.49
N LEU A 258 -19.77 -14.22 10.70
CA LEU A 258 -21.20 -14.15 10.35
C LEU A 258 -21.39 -14.03 8.83
N ILE A 259 -20.41 -13.55 8.07
CA ILE A 259 -20.48 -13.44 6.60
C ILE A 259 -20.19 -14.80 5.89
N GLN A 260 -20.48 -15.95 6.52
CA GLN A 260 -20.37 -17.30 5.94
C GLN A 260 -21.66 -18.11 6.22
N PRO A 261 -22.29 -18.86 5.30
CA PRO A 261 -22.39 -18.80 3.85
C PRO A 261 -23.79 -18.30 3.36
N GLY A 262 -24.48 -17.46 4.14
CA GLY A 262 -25.81 -16.94 3.76
C GLY A 262 -25.81 -16.02 2.54
N ILE A 263 -24.68 -15.32 2.29
CA ILE A 263 -24.52 -14.27 1.27
C ILE A 263 -23.34 -14.59 0.31
N SER A 264 -22.71 -15.77 0.46
CA SER A 264 -21.27 -15.94 0.22
C SER A 264 -20.83 -16.63 -1.09
N SER A 265 -21.62 -16.60 -2.17
CA SER A 265 -21.12 -17.14 -3.45
C SER A 265 -21.72 -16.50 -4.70
N SER A 266 -22.88 -15.86 -4.58
CA SER A 266 -23.60 -15.26 -5.69
C SER A 266 -23.85 -13.80 -5.44
N ASN A 267 -23.93 -13.03 -6.51
CA ASN A 267 -24.37 -11.65 -6.45
C ASN A 267 -25.81 -11.59 -5.91
N PHE A 268 -26.13 -10.53 -5.17
CA PHE A 268 -27.45 -10.34 -4.55
C PHE A 268 -28.04 -8.99 -4.92
N SER A 269 -29.36 -8.87 -4.83
CA SER A 269 -30.05 -7.64 -5.21
C SER A 269 -30.27 -6.71 -4.02
N LEU A 270 -29.98 -5.42 -4.19
CA LEU A 270 -30.36 -4.33 -3.29
C LEU A 270 -31.46 -3.51 -3.98
N THR A 271 -32.66 -3.47 -3.40
CA THR A 271 -33.81 -2.78 -3.98
C THR A 271 -34.04 -1.42 -3.34
N TYR A 272 -33.63 -0.36 -4.03
CA TYR A 272 -33.87 1.04 -3.68
C TYR A 272 -35.26 1.49 -4.18
N ALA A 273 -36.08 2.03 -3.28
CA ALA A 273 -37.40 2.55 -3.65
C ALA A 273 -37.29 3.81 -4.55
N PRO A 274 -38.19 4.00 -5.54
CA PRO A 274 -39.42 3.24 -5.75
C PRO A 274 -39.35 2.08 -6.77
N SER A 275 -38.25 1.87 -7.52
CA SER A 275 -38.13 0.75 -8.50
C SER A 275 -36.69 0.46 -8.96
N ASN A 276 -35.71 0.85 -8.17
CA ASN A 276 -34.31 0.93 -8.58
C ASN A 276 -33.53 -0.23 -7.94
N SER A 277 -33.01 -1.15 -8.74
CA SER A 277 -32.33 -2.35 -8.23
C SER A 277 -30.84 -2.31 -8.56
N LEU A 278 -30.00 -2.72 -7.61
CA LEU A 278 -28.56 -2.84 -7.77
C LEU A 278 -28.13 -4.30 -7.53
N THR A 279 -27.30 -4.84 -8.41
CA THR A 279 -26.69 -6.17 -8.21
C THR A 279 -25.37 -6.00 -7.45
N ALA A 280 -25.39 -6.29 -6.15
CA ALA A 280 -24.21 -6.27 -5.30
C ALA A 280 -23.35 -7.55 -5.48
N LEU A 281 -22.04 -7.39 -5.39
CA LEU A 281 -21.06 -8.46 -5.49
C LEU A 281 -21.16 -9.41 -4.29
N GLY A 282 -21.12 -10.71 -4.58
CA GLY A 282 -20.99 -11.73 -3.55
C GLY A 282 -19.68 -11.57 -2.76
N PHE A 283 -19.74 -11.84 -1.45
CA PHE A 283 -18.56 -11.86 -0.60
C PHE A 283 -17.77 -13.15 -0.82
N ASN A 284 -16.79 -13.10 -1.71
CA ASN A 284 -15.96 -14.23 -2.09
C ASN A 284 -14.52 -13.78 -2.37
N GLN A 285 -13.63 -14.75 -2.58
CA GLN A 285 -12.21 -14.49 -2.83
C GLN A 285 -11.94 -13.66 -4.09
N ALA A 286 -12.81 -13.73 -5.10
CA ALA A 286 -12.65 -12.97 -6.34
C ALA A 286 -12.92 -11.47 -6.16
N ASN A 287 -13.81 -11.10 -5.25
CA ASN A 287 -14.25 -9.72 -5.04
C ASN A 287 -13.65 -9.07 -3.79
N TYR A 288 -13.34 -9.86 -2.77
CA TYR A 288 -12.84 -9.41 -1.48
C TYR A 288 -11.54 -10.17 -1.15
N HIS A 289 -11.62 -11.13 -0.23
CA HIS A 289 -10.48 -11.90 0.25
C HIS A 289 -10.92 -13.31 0.63
N THR A 290 -9.97 -14.14 1.04
CA THR A 290 -10.28 -15.46 1.56
C THR A 290 -11.07 -15.34 2.87
N PRO A 291 -12.30 -15.85 2.96
CA PRO A 291 -13.11 -15.71 4.17
C PRO A 291 -12.48 -16.41 5.38
N ALA A 292 -12.89 -16.01 6.59
CA ALA A 292 -12.44 -16.59 7.87
C ALA A 292 -10.90 -16.75 7.94
N THR A 293 -10.20 -15.71 7.49
CA THR A 293 -8.73 -15.70 7.41
C THR A 293 -8.24 -14.33 7.83
N TYR A 294 -7.24 -14.33 8.71
CA TYR A 294 -6.60 -13.11 9.17
C TYR A 294 -5.90 -12.39 8.01
N TYR A 295 -5.93 -11.07 8.05
CA TYR A 295 -5.14 -10.22 7.18
C TYR A 295 -4.76 -8.95 7.90
N THR A 296 -3.75 -8.28 7.37
CA THR A 296 -3.43 -6.90 7.73
C THR A 296 -2.95 -6.21 6.46
N PRO A 297 -3.31 -4.95 6.19
CA PRO A 297 -2.87 -4.27 4.98
C PRO A 297 -1.34 -4.24 4.94
N LEU A 298 -0.80 -4.54 3.76
CA LEU A 298 0.62 -4.76 3.55
C LEU A 298 1.11 -3.86 2.42
N LEU A 299 2.14 -3.08 2.72
CA LEU A 299 2.90 -2.30 1.78
C LEU A 299 4.29 -2.91 1.70
N VAL A 300 4.71 -3.35 0.51
CA VAL A 300 5.94 -4.13 0.30
C VAL A 300 6.86 -3.43 -0.71
N SER A 301 8.14 -3.31 -0.36
CA SER A 301 9.25 -3.07 -1.29
C SER A 301 9.94 -4.39 -1.61
N MET A 302 10.38 -4.54 -2.86
CA MET A 302 11.08 -5.73 -3.35
C MET A 302 12.52 -5.84 -2.86
N GLY A 303 12.99 -4.87 -2.09
CA GLY A 303 14.35 -4.90 -1.59
C GLY A 303 15.43 -4.87 -2.70
N PRO A 304 16.67 -5.21 -2.32
CA PRO A 304 17.83 -5.21 -3.20
C PRO A 304 17.77 -6.11 -4.43
N ASP A 305 17.10 -7.25 -4.37
CA ASP A 305 17.08 -8.22 -5.47
C ASP A 305 16.13 -7.79 -6.60
N GLY A 306 15.18 -6.91 -6.31
CA GLY A 306 14.20 -6.37 -7.25
C GLY A 306 13.12 -7.38 -7.67
N PHE A 307 12.96 -8.46 -6.92
CA PHE A 307 11.95 -9.49 -7.14
C PHE A 307 10.96 -9.51 -5.99
N LEU A 308 9.67 -9.58 -6.31
CA LEU A 308 8.64 -9.54 -5.27
C LEU A 308 8.45 -10.87 -4.54
N GLY A 309 8.63 -12.01 -5.22
CA GLY A 309 8.33 -13.34 -4.64
C GLY A 309 6.85 -13.59 -4.32
N MET A 310 5.95 -12.70 -4.73
CA MET A 310 4.50 -12.78 -4.53
C MET A 310 3.75 -12.53 -5.84
N GLY A 311 2.49 -12.98 -5.91
CA GLY A 311 1.57 -12.63 -6.98
C GLY A 311 1.27 -11.13 -7.01
N GLU A 312 1.05 -10.58 -8.20
CA GLU A 312 0.86 -9.14 -8.37
C GLU A 312 -0.44 -8.64 -7.78
N SER A 313 -0.38 -7.47 -7.13
CA SER A 313 -1.54 -6.83 -6.47
C SER A 313 -2.68 -6.43 -7.42
N THR A 314 -2.48 -6.42 -8.72
CA THR A 314 -3.58 -6.20 -9.69
C THR A 314 -3.90 -7.43 -10.52
N SER A 315 -3.35 -8.59 -10.15
CA SER A 315 -3.60 -9.85 -10.85
C SER A 315 -5.10 -10.15 -10.96
N THR A 316 -5.50 -10.62 -12.13
CA THR A 316 -6.83 -11.13 -12.39
C THR A 316 -7.08 -12.44 -11.64
N THR A 317 -6.02 -13.20 -11.34
CA THR A 317 -6.06 -14.40 -10.51
C THR A 317 -6.29 -14.01 -9.04
N PRO A 318 -7.41 -14.42 -8.40
CA PRO A 318 -7.72 -13.97 -7.05
C PRO A 318 -6.67 -14.35 -6.00
N VAL A 319 -6.05 -15.52 -6.13
CA VAL A 319 -5.03 -16.00 -5.19
C VAL A 319 -3.78 -15.11 -5.25
N GLU A 320 -3.24 -14.86 -6.45
CA GLU A 320 -2.07 -14.01 -6.68
C GLU A 320 -2.31 -12.58 -6.18
N ARG A 321 -3.48 -12.02 -6.48
CA ARG A 321 -3.88 -10.68 -6.00
C ARG A 321 -3.92 -10.56 -4.48
N LEU A 322 -4.17 -11.66 -3.78
CA LEU A 322 -4.19 -11.73 -2.32
C LEU A 322 -2.80 -12.05 -1.74
N GLY A 323 -1.74 -11.87 -2.53
CA GLY A 323 -0.36 -11.99 -2.10
C GLY A 323 0.12 -13.43 -1.95
N ASP A 324 -0.31 -14.34 -2.84
CA ASP A 324 0.19 -15.71 -2.83
C ASP A 324 1.68 -15.76 -3.14
N VAL A 325 2.41 -16.64 -2.47
CA VAL A 325 3.87 -16.70 -2.54
C VAL A 325 4.30 -17.56 -3.71
N THR A 326 5.04 -16.97 -4.65
CA THR A 326 5.55 -17.65 -5.84
C THR A 326 6.98 -18.16 -5.62
N SER A 327 7.81 -17.42 -4.87
CA SER A 327 9.15 -17.84 -4.46
C SER A 327 9.47 -17.29 -3.07
N ARG A 328 9.78 -18.19 -2.15
CA ARG A 328 10.14 -17.82 -0.78
C ARG A 328 11.51 -17.14 -0.71
N GLU A 329 12.45 -17.54 -1.57
CA GLU A 329 13.80 -16.99 -1.57
C GLU A 329 13.78 -15.48 -1.88
N GLN A 330 12.92 -15.07 -2.81
CA GLN A 330 12.69 -13.68 -3.21
C GLN A 330 11.92 -12.85 -2.15
N LEU A 331 11.41 -13.47 -1.09
CA LEU A 331 10.75 -12.75 0.00
C LEU A 331 11.75 -12.30 1.09
N THR A 332 12.97 -12.84 1.08
CA THR A 332 13.85 -12.77 2.25
C THR A 332 14.47 -11.39 2.47
N ASP A 333 14.57 -10.58 1.43
CA ASP A 333 15.09 -9.20 1.46
C ASP A 333 14.01 -8.14 1.26
N ASN A 334 12.76 -8.56 1.01
CA ASN A 334 11.61 -7.66 0.95
C ASN A 334 11.42 -6.90 2.26
N ILE A 335 11.03 -5.63 2.13
CA ILE A 335 10.77 -4.74 3.25
C ILE A 335 9.28 -4.43 3.31
N SER A 336 8.65 -4.59 4.47
CA SER A 336 7.23 -4.29 4.65
C SER A 336 6.94 -3.34 5.82
N ASN A 337 5.74 -2.77 5.82
CA ASN A 337 5.19 -2.01 6.96
C ASN A 337 4.91 -2.85 8.20
N ARG A 338 5.05 -4.18 8.15
CA ARG A 338 4.70 -5.11 9.22
C ARG A 338 5.88 -5.90 9.78
N GLN A 339 7.11 -5.62 9.34
CA GLN A 339 8.33 -6.26 9.85
C GLN A 339 8.91 -5.56 11.09
N GLN A 340 8.36 -4.43 11.50
CA GLN A 340 8.84 -3.60 12.62
C GLN A 340 8.00 -3.80 13.88
#